data_AF-A0AAE1QUU2-F1
#
_entry.id   AF-A0AAE1QUU2-F1
#
_cell.length_a   1.000
_cell.length_b   1.000
_cell.length_c   1.000
_cell.angle_alpha   90.00
_cell.angle_beta   90.00
_cell.angle_gamma   90.00
#
_symmetry.space_group_name_H-M   'P 1'
#
loop_
_entity.id
_entity.type
_entity.pdbx_description
1 polymer ?
#
loop_
_entity_poly.entity_id
_entity_poly.type
_entity_poly.pdbx_seq_one_letter_code
_entity_poly.pdbx_strand_id
1 'polypeptide(L)'
;MECSSSTCVFNNTSCGVSQGDLSVSGISDILDHRTSALSVIIDAIAALSCEALGADVSTFNLNDSGDGSSDKDVVSVASDLKILLNGSKFVNRESDEPSVTNIPVVHGRFVEFCTRVQLNSAIVSNSGSNGTASTMCTTLFSLAMALKDLGNSSYNRVKRVVDSRIVGDDEFCTMLRKECPPPDQLKGILVSLVSANS
;
A
#
# COMPACT_ATOMS: atom_id res chain seq x y z
N MET A 1 27.66 -23.92 6.83
CA MET A 1 27.67 -22.46 6.71
C MET A 1 28.39 -22.12 5.42
N GLU A 2 27.65 -22.07 4.32
CA GLU A 2 28.04 -21.44 3.06
C GLU A 2 26.75 -20.88 2.47
N CYS A 3 26.68 -19.56 2.34
CA CYS A 3 25.67 -18.88 1.55
C CYS A 3 26.09 -18.97 0.08
N SER A 4 25.34 -19.71 -0.72
CA SER A 4 25.45 -19.61 -2.18
C SER A 4 24.42 -18.61 -2.69
N SER A 5 24.91 -17.44 -3.09
CA SER A 5 24.17 -16.47 -3.90
C SER A 5 23.66 -17.14 -5.17
N SER A 6 22.34 -17.27 -5.31
CA SER A 6 21.72 -17.65 -6.59
C SER A 6 21.70 -16.42 -7.50
N THR A 7 22.77 -16.28 -8.30
CA THR A 7 22.77 -15.41 -9.47
C THR A 7 21.89 -16.06 -10.54
N CYS A 8 20.73 -15.49 -10.83
CA CYS A 8 19.89 -15.93 -11.95
C CYS A 8 20.61 -15.62 -13.26
N VAL A 9 21.12 -16.66 -13.92
CA VAL A 9 21.70 -16.61 -15.27
C VAL A 9 20.55 -16.53 -16.27
N PHE A 10 20.46 -15.43 -17.03
CA PHE A 10 19.59 -15.33 -18.20
C PHE A 10 20.18 -16.16 -19.34
N ASN A 11 19.74 -17.41 -19.48
CA ASN A 11 20.02 -18.21 -20.66
C ASN A 11 19.07 -17.80 -21.80
N ASN A 12 19.63 -17.11 -22.80
CA ASN A 12 18.99 -16.81 -24.06
C ASN A 12 18.59 -18.12 -24.77
N THR A 13 17.30 -18.44 -24.76
CA THR A 13 16.73 -19.41 -25.70
C THR A 13 15.59 -18.73 -26.45
N SER A 14 15.79 -18.62 -27.75
CA SER A 14 14.91 -18.03 -28.75
C SER A 14 13.45 -18.50 -28.61
N CYS A 15 12.58 -17.57 -28.21
CA CYS A 15 11.16 -17.61 -28.52
C CYS A 15 10.74 -16.18 -28.86
N GLY A 16 9.98 -15.98 -29.94
CA GLY A 16 9.69 -14.67 -30.51
C GLY A 16 8.81 -13.81 -29.60
N VAL A 17 9.42 -13.09 -28.66
CA VAL A 17 8.74 -12.14 -27.77
C VAL A 17 8.69 -10.76 -28.45
N SER A 18 7.48 -10.26 -28.69
CA SER A 18 7.21 -8.88 -29.09
C SER A 18 7.72 -7.91 -28.02
N GLN A 19 8.39 -6.83 -28.44
CA GLN A 19 9.04 -5.86 -27.55
C GLN A 19 8.12 -5.18 -26.52
N GLY A 20 6.79 -5.29 -26.67
CA GLY A 20 5.79 -4.81 -25.71
C GLY A 20 5.57 -5.70 -24.48
N ASP A 21 5.77 -7.03 -24.59
CA ASP A 21 5.42 -7.98 -23.53
C ASP A 21 6.51 -8.04 -22.44
N LEU A 22 7.78 -7.86 -22.83
CA LEU A 22 8.93 -7.73 -21.92
C LEU A 22 8.86 -6.49 -21.01
N SER A 23 8.23 -5.40 -21.49
CA SER A 23 8.13 -4.15 -20.74
C SER A 23 7.12 -4.25 -19.59
N VAL A 24 5.98 -4.92 -19.81
CA VAL A 24 4.90 -5.03 -18.83
C VAL A 24 5.26 -5.98 -17.68
N SER A 25 5.96 -7.09 -17.96
CA SER A 25 6.45 -8.00 -16.91
C SER A 25 7.45 -7.31 -15.98
N GLY A 26 8.44 -6.60 -16.52
CA GLY A 26 9.44 -5.91 -15.70
C GLY A 26 8.85 -4.77 -14.85
N ILE A 27 7.87 -4.03 -15.39
CA ILE A 27 7.13 -3.01 -14.63
C ILE A 27 6.36 -3.65 -13.48
N SER A 28 5.78 -4.83 -13.70
CA SER A 28 5.00 -5.55 -12.68
C SER A 28 5.87 -6.07 -11.55
N ASP A 29 7.06 -6.58 -11.84
CA ASP A 29 7.99 -7.08 -10.81
C ASP A 29 8.52 -5.93 -9.92
N ILE A 30 8.80 -4.77 -10.52
CA ILE A 30 9.17 -3.56 -9.77
C ILE A 30 8.01 -3.10 -8.90
N LEU A 31 6.80 -3.04 -9.48
CA LEU A 31 5.60 -2.66 -8.74
C LEU A 31 5.37 -3.62 -7.57
N ASP A 32 5.44 -4.93 -7.80
CA ASP A 32 5.26 -5.95 -6.78
C ASP A 32 6.20 -5.73 -5.58
N HIS A 33 7.51 -5.64 -5.84
CA HIS A 33 8.48 -5.45 -4.76
C HIS A 33 8.19 -4.16 -3.98
N ARG A 34 7.87 -3.07 -4.68
CA ARG A 34 7.62 -1.76 -4.05
C ARG A 34 6.29 -1.71 -3.31
N THR A 35 5.23 -2.28 -3.84
CA THR A 35 3.91 -2.24 -3.23
C THR A 35 3.80 -3.18 -2.03
N SER A 36 4.46 -4.35 -2.07
CA SER A 36 4.58 -5.25 -0.92
C SER A 36 5.27 -4.57 0.26
N ALA A 37 6.43 -3.95 0.01
CA ALA A 37 7.12 -3.18 1.04
C ALA A 37 6.29 -1.98 1.54
N LEU A 38 5.62 -1.28 0.62
CA LEU A 38 4.75 -0.16 0.97
C LEU A 38 3.58 -0.60 1.86
N SER A 39 2.99 -1.78 1.62
CA SER A 39 1.89 -2.33 2.42
C SER A 39 2.25 -2.47 3.90
N VAL A 40 3.44 -3.00 4.19
CA VAL A 40 3.90 -3.13 5.58
C VAL A 40 4.12 -1.76 6.23
N ILE A 41 4.70 -0.82 5.48
CA ILE A 41 4.98 0.54 5.97
C ILE A 41 3.67 1.29 6.27
N ILE A 42 2.66 1.18 5.39
CA ILE A 42 1.38 1.90 5.57
C ILE A 42 0.63 1.36 6.79
N ASP A 43 0.68 0.06 7.05
CA ASP A 43 0.04 -0.57 8.21
C ASP A 43 0.72 -0.14 9.51
N ALA A 44 2.06 -0.08 9.53
CA ALA A 44 2.81 0.45 10.66
C ALA A 44 2.49 1.93 10.93
N ILE A 45 2.44 2.77 9.88
CA ILE A 45 2.06 4.19 10.00
C ILE A 45 0.61 4.34 10.46
N ALA A 46 -0.29 3.49 9.97
CA ALA A 46 -1.68 3.44 10.42
C ALA A 46 -1.76 3.09 11.91
N ALA A 47 -1.05 2.06 12.38
CA ALA A 47 -0.97 1.71 13.79
C ALA A 47 -0.44 2.88 14.65
N LEU A 48 0.67 3.51 14.26
CA LEU A 48 1.19 4.70 14.95
C LEU A 48 0.17 5.85 14.99
N SER A 49 -0.61 6.03 13.93
CA SER A 49 -1.70 7.01 13.88
C SER A 49 -2.81 6.67 14.87
N CYS A 50 -3.17 5.38 15.00
CA CYS A 50 -4.17 4.92 15.97
C CYS A 50 -3.71 5.19 17.41
N GLU A 51 -2.43 4.94 17.72
CA GLU A 51 -1.84 5.27 19.02
C GLU A 51 -1.88 6.78 19.29
N ALA A 52 -1.49 7.59 18.30
CA ALA A 52 -1.47 9.03 18.42
C ALA A 52 -2.86 9.65 18.65
N LEU A 53 -3.90 9.00 18.12
CA LEU A 53 -5.31 9.40 18.24
C LEU A 53 -6.04 8.75 19.42
N GLY A 54 -5.39 7.86 20.20
CA GLY A 54 -6.11 7.18 21.27
C GLY A 54 -7.18 6.19 20.81
N ALA A 55 -7.12 5.74 19.55
CA ALA A 55 -8.23 5.07 18.87
C ALA A 55 -8.63 3.74 19.52
N ASP A 56 -9.92 3.39 19.38
CA ASP A 56 -10.47 2.12 19.85
C ASP A 56 -10.08 0.96 18.89
N VAL A 57 -9.29 0.02 19.40
CA VAL A 57 -8.84 -1.15 18.63
C VAL A 57 -9.94 -2.19 18.44
N SER A 58 -11.07 -2.06 19.15
CA SER A 58 -12.22 -2.94 18.96
C SER A 58 -12.76 -2.89 17.53
N THR A 59 -12.53 -1.77 16.85
CA THR A 59 -12.85 -1.52 15.43
C THR A 59 -12.14 -2.49 14.46
N PHE A 60 -11.06 -3.14 14.91
CA PHE A 60 -10.31 -4.15 14.14
C PHE A 60 -10.73 -5.59 14.45
N ASN A 61 -11.76 -5.82 15.27
CA ASN A 61 -12.33 -7.15 15.46
C ASN A 61 -13.23 -7.53 14.27
N LEU A 62 -12.62 -7.64 13.09
CA LEU A 62 -13.26 -8.18 11.90
C LEU A 62 -13.11 -9.69 11.91
N ASN A 63 -14.22 -10.40 11.71
CA ASN A 63 -14.23 -11.85 11.58
C ASN A 63 -14.42 -12.22 10.10
N ASP A 64 -13.64 -13.18 9.62
CA ASP A 64 -13.98 -13.91 8.40
C ASP A 64 -15.30 -14.64 8.68
N SER A 65 -16.36 -14.30 7.94
CA SER A 65 -17.68 -14.95 8.08
C SER A 65 -17.63 -16.45 7.75
N GLY A 66 -16.52 -16.94 7.18
CA GLY A 66 -16.31 -18.36 6.88
C GLY A 66 -17.16 -18.86 5.71
N ASP A 67 -17.99 -18.00 5.13
CA ASP A 67 -18.81 -18.26 3.94
C ASP A 67 -18.03 -18.03 2.63
N GLY A 68 -16.77 -17.60 2.74
CA GLY A 68 -15.92 -17.25 1.60
C GLY A 68 -16.31 -15.94 0.91
N SER A 69 -17.29 -15.19 1.46
CA SER A 69 -17.75 -13.90 0.93
C SER A 69 -17.06 -12.70 1.60
N SER A 70 -16.37 -12.88 2.73
CA SER A 70 -15.65 -11.79 3.38
C SER A 70 -14.37 -11.43 2.63
N ASP A 71 -14.09 -10.14 2.55
CA ASP A 71 -12.93 -9.57 1.89
C ASP A 71 -11.66 -9.94 2.69
N LYS A 72 -10.99 -11.03 2.28
CA LYS A 72 -9.92 -11.68 3.05
C LYS A 72 -8.77 -10.73 3.37
N ASP A 73 -8.44 -9.85 2.43
CA ASP A 73 -7.38 -8.86 2.60
C ASP A 73 -7.75 -7.83 3.67
N VAL A 74 -9.04 -7.45 3.77
CA VAL A 74 -9.54 -6.54 4.81
C VAL A 74 -9.43 -7.19 6.20
N VAL A 75 -9.82 -8.47 6.32
CA VAL A 75 -9.72 -9.21 7.59
C VAL A 75 -8.25 -9.42 7.98
N SER A 76 -7.38 -9.73 7.02
CA SER A 76 -5.94 -9.87 7.24
C SER A 76 -5.35 -8.57 7.79
N VAL A 77 -5.61 -7.43 7.14
CA VAL A 77 -5.10 -6.13 7.59
C VAL A 77 -5.62 -5.78 8.98
N ALA A 78 -6.91 -6.03 9.27
CA ALA A 78 -7.44 -5.79 10.61
C ALA A 78 -6.73 -6.62 11.69
N SER A 79 -6.44 -7.89 11.39
CA SER A 79 -5.66 -8.76 12.27
C SER A 79 -4.23 -8.24 12.48
N ASP A 80 -3.56 -7.81 11.40
CA ASP A 80 -2.19 -7.28 11.47
C ASP A 80 -2.13 -5.99 12.29
N LEU A 81 -3.09 -5.07 12.10
CA LEU A 81 -3.19 -3.86 12.92
C LEU A 81 -3.43 -4.17 14.40
N LYS A 82 -4.25 -5.19 14.70
CA LYS A 82 -4.47 -5.64 16.08
C LYS A 82 -3.19 -6.18 16.71
N ILE A 83 -2.37 -6.89 15.94
CA ILE A 83 -1.06 -7.37 16.39
C ILE A 83 -0.11 -6.20 16.65
N LEU A 84 -0.03 -5.23 15.72
CA LEU A 84 0.83 -4.05 15.85
C LEU A 84 0.47 -3.18 17.07
N LEU A 85 -0.81 -3.11 17.41
CA LEU A 85 -1.32 -2.31 18.53
C LEU A 85 -1.38 -3.09 19.85
N ASN A 86 -1.06 -4.39 19.83
CA ASN A 86 -1.14 -5.23 21.01
C ASN A 86 -0.16 -4.74 22.10
N GLY A 87 -0.67 -4.55 23.32
CA GLY A 87 0.10 -4.06 24.45
C GLY A 87 0.38 -2.55 24.44
N SER A 88 -0.09 -1.81 23.42
CA SER A 88 0.02 -0.35 23.42
C SER A 88 -0.81 0.25 24.55
N LYS A 89 -0.20 1.19 25.28
CA LYS A 89 -0.88 1.96 26.34
C LYS A 89 -1.56 3.21 25.80
N PHE A 90 -1.39 3.51 24.52
CA PHE A 90 -1.83 4.75 23.90
C PHE A 90 -3.16 4.62 23.19
N VAL A 91 -3.60 3.42 22.82
CA VAL A 91 -4.91 3.11 22.25
C VAL A 91 -5.99 2.90 23.31
N ASN A 92 -7.27 2.84 22.89
CA ASN A 92 -8.47 2.66 23.74
C ASN A 92 -8.64 3.76 24.79
N ARG A 93 -8.26 5.00 24.45
CA ARG A 93 -8.37 6.18 25.31
C ARG A 93 -9.52 7.09 24.90
N GLU A 94 -9.81 7.14 23.60
CA GLU A 94 -10.87 7.93 23.00
C GLU A 94 -11.85 7.00 22.28
N SER A 95 -13.14 7.36 22.28
CA SER A 95 -14.18 6.61 21.58
C SER A 95 -14.37 7.15 20.16
N ASP A 96 -14.46 6.25 19.19
CA ASP A 96 -14.91 6.48 17.81
C ASP A 96 -14.10 7.51 16.99
N GLU A 97 -12.94 7.09 16.47
CA GLU A 97 -12.23 7.86 15.44
C GLU A 97 -12.57 7.34 14.02
N PRO A 98 -13.43 8.04 13.24
CA PRO A 98 -13.86 7.59 11.92
C PRO A 98 -12.74 7.57 10.88
N SER A 99 -11.62 8.26 11.16
CA SER A 99 -10.41 8.21 10.33
C SER A 99 -9.66 6.86 10.45
N VAL A 100 -9.98 6.07 11.48
CA VAL A 100 -9.32 4.80 11.82
C VAL A 100 -10.16 3.57 11.44
N THR A 101 -11.49 3.66 11.52
CA THR A 101 -12.39 2.54 11.23
C THR A 101 -12.28 2.01 9.80
N ASN A 102 -11.98 2.89 8.83
CA ASN A 102 -11.86 2.53 7.41
C ASN A 102 -10.47 2.02 7.01
N ILE A 103 -9.49 1.99 7.92
CA ILE A 103 -8.11 1.55 7.59
C ILE A 103 -8.11 0.15 6.97
N PRO A 104 -8.74 -0.88 7.57
CA PRO A 104 -8.68 -2.24 7.02
C PRO A 104 -9.27 -2.32 5.61
N VAL A 105 -10.34 -1.57 5.33
CA VAL A 105 -10.99 -1.58 4.01
C VAL A 105 -10.09 -0.96 2.94
N VAL A 106 -9.50 0.21 3.23
CA VAL A 106 -8.66 0.93 2.26
C VAL A 106 -7.36 0.17 2.00
N HIS A 107 -6.73 -0.33 3.06
CA HIS A 107 -5.47 -1.06 2.98
C HIS A 107 -5.68 -2.47 2.39
N GLY A 108 -6.76 -3.17 2.75
CA GLY A 108 -7.12 -4.46 2.17
C GLY A 108 -7.32 -4.39 0.66
N ARG A 109 -8.04 -3.37 0.16
CA ARG A 109 -8.16 -3.13 -1.29
C ARG A 109 -6.82 -2.88 -1.98
N PHE A 110 -5.90 -2.18 -1.32
CA PHE A 110 -4.57 -1.97 -1.86
C PHE A 110 -3.82 -3.31 -2.00
N VAL A 111 -3.83 -4.14 -0.95
CA VAL A 111 -3.23 -5.49 -0.97
C VAL A 111 -3.87 -6.38 -2.05
N GLU A 112 -5.19 -6.33 -2.19
CA GLU A 112 -5.94 -7.05 -3.22
C GLU A 112 -5.40 -6.71 -4.62
N PHE A 113 -5.31 -5.42 -4.95
CA PHE A 113 -4.82 -5.00 -6.27
C PHE A 113 -3.32 -5.27 -6.48
N CYS A 114 -2.52 -5.26 -5.43
CA CYS A 114 -1.12 -5.71 -5.50
C CYS A 114 -1.03 -7.18 -5.90
N THR A 115 -1.82 -8.03 -5.24
CA THR A 115 -1.88 -9.47 -5.53
C THR A 115 -2.38 -9.71 -6.96
N ARG A 116 -3.39 -8.96 -7.43
CA ARG A 116 -3.86 -9.08 -8.82
C ARG A 116 -2.79 -8.65 -9.85
N VAL A 117 -1.99 -7.61 -9.57
CA VAL A 117 -0.86 -7.22 -10.42
C VAL A 117 0.15 -8.36 -10.54
N GLN A 118 0.50 -9.01 -9.43
CA GLN A 118 1.41 -10.17 -9.41
C GLN A 118 0.87 -11.33 -10.26
N LEU A 119 -0.40 -11.71 -10.04
CA LEU A 119 -1.03 -12.82 -10.77
C LEU A 119 -1.13 -12.54 -12.27
N ASN A 120 -1.49 -11.32 -12.65
CA ASN A 120 -1.58 -10.93 -14.05
C ASN A 120 -0.21 -10.86 -14.72
N SER A 121 0.85 -10.43 -14.02
CA SER A 121 2.23 -10.49 -14.52
C SER A 121 2.64 -11.92 -14.89
N ALA A 122 2.38 -12.88 -14.00
CA ALA A 122 2.69 -14.28 -14.23
C ALA A 122 1.94 -14.88 -15.46
N ILE A 123 0.70 -14.43 -15.71
CA ILE A 123 -0.10 -14.87 -16.86
C ILE A 123 0.37 -14.24 -18.17
N VAL A 124 0.71 -12.94 -18.16
CA VAL A 124 1.24 -12.21 -19.34
C VAL A 124 2.54 -12.86 -19.80
N SER A 125 3.44 -13.21 -18.88
CA SER A 125 4.71 -13.87 -19.20
C SER A 125 4.56 -15.27 -19.80
N ASN A 126 3.43 -15.94 -19.56
CA ASN A 126 3.16 -17.30 -20.04
C ASN A 126 2.23 -17.38 -21.26
N SER A 127 1.49 -16.33 -21.58
CA SER A 127 0.50 -16.33 -22.66
C SER A 127 0.63 -15.07 -23.52
N GLY A 128 1.29 -15.19 -24.67
CA GLY A 128 1.50 -14.10 -25.65
C GLY A 128 0.21 -13.69 -26.39
N SER A 129 -0.89 -13.45 -25.66
CA SER A 129 -2.20 -13.11 -26.22
C SER A 129 -2.57 -11.65 -25.92
N ASN A 130 -3.07 -10.92 -26.91
CA ASN A 130 -3.50 -9.51 -26.79
C ASN A 130 -4.54 -9.21 -25.67
N GLY A 131 -5.25 -10.21 -25.13
CA GLY A 131 -6.23 -10.02 -24.05
C GLY A 131 -5.61 -9.76 -22.67
N THR A 132 -4.34 -10.11 -22.48
CA THR A 132 -3.65 -9.99 -21.18
C THR A 132 -3.21 -8.56 -20.87
N ALA A 133 -2.81 -7.80 -21.89
CA ALA A 133 -2.40 -6.40 -21.75
C ALA A 133 -3.56 -5.48 -21.28
N SER A 134 -4.78 -5.68 -21.80
CA SER A 134 -5.96 -4.89 -21.39
C SER A 134 -6.33 -5.14 -19.92
N THR A 135 -6.28 -6.40 -19.49
CA THR A 135 -6.50 -6.80 -18.09
C THR A 135 -5.46 -6.18 -17.16
N MET A 136 -4.19 -6.17 -17.58
CA MET A 136 -3.12 -5.54 -16.82
C MET A 136 -3.32 -4.03 -16.67
N CYS A 137 -3.68 -3.32 -17.74
CA CYS A 137 -3.99 -1.88 -17.70
C CYS A 137 -5.12 -1.57 -16.71
N THR A 138 -6.20 -2.36 -16.69
CA THR A 138 -7.28 -2.16 -15.72
C THR A 138 -6.82 -2.40 -14.28
N THR A 139 -5.97 -3.39 -14.06
CA THR A 139 -5.45 -3.72 -12.72
C THR A 139 -4.51 -2.62 -12.22
N LEU A 140 -3.63 -2.11 -13.09
CA LEU A 140 -2.75 -0.97 -12.77
C LEU A 140 -3.55 0.30 -12.48
N PHE A 141 -4.63 0.54 -13.22
CA PHE A 141 -5.54 1.66 -12.94
C PHE A 141 -6.22 1.50 -11.56
N SER A 142 -6.72 0.31 -11.24
CA SER A 142 -7.29 0.01 -9.92
C SER A 142 -6.27 0.16 -8.79
N LEU A 143 -5.03 -0.30 -9.00
CA LEU A 143 -3.93 -0.09 -8.06
C LEU A 143 -3.65 1.41 -7.84
N ALA A 144 -3.66 2.22 -8.90
CA ALA A 144 -3.49 3.67 -8.80
C ALA A 144 -4.62 4.34 -8.02
N MET A 145 -5.87 3.90 -8.20
CA MET A 145 -7.00 4.37 -7.38
C MET A 145 -6.85 3.97 -5.92
N ALA A 146 -6.45 2.73 -5.63
CA ALA A 146 -6.20 2.27 -4.27
C ALA A 146 -5.07 3.06 -3.59
N LEU A 147 -3.98 3.37 -4.31
CA LEU A 147 -2.90 4.24 -3.82
C LEU A 147 -3.40 5.65 -3.48
N LYS A 148 -4.28 6.22 -4.31
CA LYS A 148 -4.89 7.53 -4.06
C LYS A 148 -5.76 7.49 -2.79
N ASP A 149 -6.59 6.45 -2.64
CA ASP A 149 -7.45 6.28 -1.47
C ASP A 149 -6.64 6.08 -0.19
N LEU A 150 -5.53 5.34 -0.29
CA LEU A 150 -4.57 5.15 0.79
C LEU A 150 -3.91 6.48 1.21
N GLY A 151 -3.46 7.28 0.23
CA GLY A 151 -2.91 8.62 0.48
C GLY A 151 -3.91 9.54 1.17
N ASN A 152 -5.16 9.57 0.69
CA ASN A 152 -6.24 10.34 1.33
C ASN A 152 -6.53 9.86 2.76
N SER A 153 -6.59 8.55 2.98
CA SER A 153 -6.80 7.95 4.30
C SER A 153 -5.68 8.35 5.27
N SER A 154 -4.42 8.23 4.85
CA SER A 154 -3.25 8.63 5.64
C SER A 154 -3.24 10.13 5.95
N TYR A 155 -3.52 10.98 4.95
CA TYR A 155 -3.62 12.42 5.14
C TYR A 155 -4.69 12.81 6.17
N ASN A 156 -5.87 12.19 6.10
CA ASN A 156 -6.95 12.46 7.05
C ASN A 156 -6.54 12.10 8.49
N ARG A 157 -5.84 10.98 8.69
CA ARG A 157 -5.32 10.60 10.02
C ARG A 157 -4.30 11.60 10.54
N VAL A 158 -3.33 12.01 9.71
CA VAL A 158 -2.33 13.02 10.09
C VAL A 158 -3.00 14.35 10.43
N LYS A 159 -3.97 14.77 9.61
CA LYS A 159 -4.75 15.99 9.88
C LYS A 159 -5.45 15.90 11.23
N ARG A 160 -6.08 14.77 11.57
CA ARG A 160 -6.70 14.56 12.89
C ARG A 160 -5.70 14.54 14.04
N VAL A 161 -4.54 13.92 13.88
CA VAL A 161 -3.47 13.93 14.90
C VAL A 161 -2.97 15.34 15.16
N VAL A 162 -2.83 16.14 14.10
CA VAL A 162 -2.48 17.56 14.21
C VAL A 162 -3.60 18.30 14.92
N ASP A 163 -4.84 18.20 14.43
CA ASP A 163 -6.00 18.90 14.99
C ASP A 163 -6.24 18.55 16.48
N SER A 164 -6.02 17.29 16.90
CA SER A 164 -6.14 16.87 18.30
C SER A 164 -5.01 17.39 19.20
N ARG A 165 -3.85 17.75 18.63
CA ARG A 165 -2.66 18.28 19.33
C ARG A 165 -2.48 19.80 19.23
N ILE A 166 -3.24 20.49 18.39
CA ILE A 166 -3.19 21.96 18.22
C ILE A 166 -3.45 22.72 19.54
N VAL A 167 -4.01 22.09 20.57
CA VAL A 167 -4.19 22.73 21.89
C VAL A 167 -2.88 22.85 22.70
N GLY A 168 -1.71 22.40 22.21
CA GLY A 168 -0.49 22.58 22.99
C GLY A 168 0.89 22.39 22.35
N ASP A 169 1.03 21.99 21.07
CA ASP A 169 2.36 21.69 20.51
C ASP A 169 2.55 22.15 19.05
N ASP A 170 2.88 23.44 18.88
CA ASP A 170 3.17 24.08 17.59
C ASP A 170 4.50 23.58 16.98
N GLU A 171 5.41 23.04 17.81
CA GLU A 171 6.71 22.49 17.39
C GLU A 171 6.54 21.19 16.60
N PHE A 172 5.67 20.30 17.04
CA PHE A 172 5.35 19.08 16.29
C PHE A 172 4.73 19.37 14.92
N CYS A 173 3.80 20.33 14.86
CA CYS A 173 3.13 20.73 13.62
C CYS A 173 4.10 21.37 12.62
N THR A 174 5.03 22.18 13.11
CA THR A 174 6.07 22.79 12.27
C THR A 174 7.10 21.76 11.78
N MET A 175 7.48 20.78 12.61
CA MET A 175 8.37 19.68 12.20
C MET A 175 7.74 18.80 11.11
N LEU A 176 6.46 18.42 11.26
CA LEU A 176 5.74 17.66 10.22
C LEU A 176 5.67 18.42 8.90
N ARG A 177 5.36 19.72 8.93
CA ARG A 177 5.30 20.56 7.72
C ARG A 177 6.66 20.76 7.06
N LYS A 178 7.75 20.71 7.83
CA LYS A 178 9.12 20.84 7.32
C LYS A 178 9.59 19.56 6.62
N GLU A 179 9.29 18.40 7.20
CA GLU A 179 9.75 17.10 6.70
C GLU A 179 8.86 16.53 5.58
N CYS A 180 7.59 16.93 5.49
CA CYS A 180 6.71 16.55 4.38
C CYS A 180 6.88 17.49 3.18
N PRO A 181 7.29 16.98 2.00
CA PRO A 181 7.33 17.79 0.79
C PRO A 181 5.94 18.32 0.44
N PRO A 182 5.79 19.61 0.09
CA PRO A 182 4.51 20.14 -0.36
C PRO A 182 4.06 19.44 -1.66
N PRO A 183 2.74 19.41 -1.95
CA PRO A 183 2.20 18.74 -3.13
C PRO A 183 2.87 19.17 -4.45
N ASP A 184 3.26 20.44 -4.55
CA ASP A 184 3.95 20.97 -5.73
C ASP A 184 5.36 20.39 -5.92
N GLN A 185 6.07 20.12 -4.82
CA GLN A 185 7.37 19.43 -4.88
C GLN A 185 7.19 17.96 -5.26
N LEU A 186 6.18 17.28 -4.70
CA LEU A 186 5.84 15.90 -5.09
C LEU A 186 5.49 15.82 -6.58
N LYS A 187 4.71 16.77 -7.09
CA LYS A 187 4.38 16.87 -8.52
C LYS A 187 5.64 17.11 -9.36
N GLY A 188 6.54 17.98 -8.90
CA GLY A 188 7.84 18.21 -9.52
C GLY A 188 8.68 16.93 -9.59
N ILE A 189 8.79 16.19 -8.49
CA ILE A 189 9.49 14.90 -8.42
C ILE A 189 8.87 13.89 -9.38
N LEU A 190 7.55 13.79 -9.41
CA LEU A 190 6.83 12.85 -10.27
C LEU A 190 7.05 13.18 -11.75
N VAL A 191 7.01 14.47 -12.11
CA VAL A 191 7.36 14.94 -13.45
C VAL A 191 8.81 14.62 -13.79
N SER A 192 9.76 14.86 -12.88
CA SER A 192 11.18 14.53 -13.09
C SER A 192 11.41 13.03 -13.26
N LEU A 193 10.72 12.18 -12.49
CA LEU A 193 10.82 10.72 -12.61
C LEU A 193 10.23 10.20 -13.93
N VAL A 194 9.14 10.81 -14.41
CA VAL A 194 8.55 10.49 -15.71
C VAL A 194 9.48 10.92 -16.84
N SER A 195 10.03 12.13 -16.77
CA SER A 195 10.96 12.67 -17.77
C SER A 195 12.33 11.97 -17.78
N ALA A 196 12.78 11.38 -16.66
CA ALA A 196 14.04 10.64 -16.61
C ALA A 196 13.96 9.24 -17.27
N ASN A 197 12.75 8.75 -17.52
CA ASN A 197 12.48 7.43 -18.11
C ASN A 197 11.74 7.52 -19.47
N SER A 198 11.64 8.73 -20.05
CA SER A 198 11.10 9.01 -21.39
C SER A 198 12.24 9.34 -22.35
#